data_AF-A0A954HHB5-F1
#
_entry.id   AF-A0A954HHB5-F1
#
_cell.length_a   1.000
_cell.length_b   1.000
_cell.length_c   1.000
_cell.angle_alpha   90.00
_cell.angle_beta   90.00
_cell.angle_gamma   90.00
#
_symmetry.space_group_name_H-M   'P 1'
#
loop_
_entity.id
_entity.type
_entity.pdbx_description
1 polymer ?
#
loop_
_entity_poly.entity_id
_entity_poly.type
_entity_poly.pdbx_seq_one_letter_code
_entity_poly.pdbx_strand_id
1 'polypeptide(L)'
;GDLTWTERQRTIEVKDRGSILNGHTRKGDEESISISFTAKWTQLLGLAASPSDPLQLYEMLTFADGSTVQSTSAAGEQDTLTFEFTVLDPAGVASERIVFPKVYRETLTMSEDKEANLIAFAGRAFVPQPTVNRL
;
A
#
# COMPACT_ATOMS: atom_id res chain seq x y z
N GLY A 1 -12.65 -1.89 6.17
CA GLY A 1 -11.58 -0.90 6.01
C GLY A 1 -11.98 0.08 4.94
N ASP A 2 -11.29 1.20 4.85
CA ASP A 2 -11.52 2.33 3.94
C ASP A 2 -10.34 2.49 2.96
N LEU A 3 -9.81 1.36 2.48
CA LEU A 3 -8.67 1.32 1.56
C LEU A 3 -8.90 2.30 0.41
N THR A 4 -8.00 3.26 0.28
CA THR A 4 -8.01 4.27 -0.77
C THR A 4 -6.63 4.31 -1.41
N TRP A 5 -6.58 4.32 -2.74
CA TRP A 5 -5.35 4.59 -3.48
C TRP A 5 -5.61 5.54 -4.64
N THR A 6 -4.57 6.22 -5.12
CA THR A 6 -4.67 7.15 -6.24
C THR A 6 -3.56 6.89 -7.25
N GLU A 7 -3.97 6.51 -8.45
CA GLU A 7 -3.11 6.38 -9.62
C GLU A 7 -3.11 7.70 -10.40
N ARG A 8 -1.92 8.17 -10.75
CA ARG A 8 -1.75 9.37 -11.59
C ARG A 8 -1.17 8.97 -12.94
N GLN A 9 -1.89 9.31 -14.00
CA GLN A 9 -1.42 9.15 -15.36
C GLN A 9 -1.15 10.52 -15.96
N ARG A 10 0.10 10.77 -16.37
CA ARG A 10 0.45 11.94 -17.18
C ARG A 10 0.48 11.56 -18.65
N THR A 11 -0.24 12.33 -19.46
CA THR A 11 -0.16 12.24 -20.92
C THR A 11 0.47 13.52 -21.43
N ILE A 12 1.57 13.39 -22.17
CA ILE A 12 2.22 14.53 -22.81
C ILE A 12 1.70 14.62 -24.24
N GLU A 13 1.04 15.73 -24.56
CA GLU A 13 0.59 16.05 -25.92
C GLU A 13 1.77 16.67 -26.70
N VAL A 14 2.24 15.98 -27.73
CA VAL A 14 3.33 16.43 -28.60
C VAL A 14 2.72 17.12 -29.81
N LYS A 15 2.74 18.45 -29.80
CA LYS A 15 2.29 19.26 -30.94
C LYS A 15 3.40 19.32 -32.00
N ASP A 16 3.17 18.55 -33.06
CA ASP A 16 3.76 18.66 -34.40
C ASP A 16 5.19 18.14 -34.64
N ARG A 17 5.30 16.98 -35.30
CA ARG A 17 6.52 16.42 -35.93
C ARG A 17 6.20 15.57 -37.17
N GLY A 18 5.18 15.92 -37.95
CA GLY A 18 4.90 15.29 -39.26
C GLY A 18 4.73 13.76 -39.27
N SER A 19 4.49 13.10 -38.13
CA SER A 19 4.34 11.65 -38.02
C SER A 19 2.91 11.29 -37.65
N ILE A 20 2.18 10.69 -38.58
CA ILE A 20 0.76 10.30 -38.45
C ILE A 20 0.62 8.83 -37.96
N LEU A 21 1.72 8.07 -37.90
CA LEU A 21 1.64 6.62 -37.64
C LEU A 21 1.57 6.21 -36.16
N ASN A 22 1.98 7.06 -35.21
CA ASN A 22 2.11 6.71 -33.77
C ASN A 22 1.35 7.63 -32.80
N GLY A 23 0.43 8.47 -33.29
CA GLY A 23 -0.36 9.39 -32.45
C GLY A 23 0.46 10.57 -31.87
N HIS A 24 -0.25 11.62 -31.45
CA HIS A 24 0.34 12.84 -30.88
C HIS A 24 0.56 12.75 -29.36
N THR A 25 0.42 11.57 -28.77
CA THR A 25 0.47 11.37 -27.31
C THR A 25 1.59 10.41 -26.96
N ARG A 26 2.38 10.77 -25.95
CA ARG A 26 3.38 9.90 -25.32
C ARG A 26 3.03 9.71 -23.85
N LYS A 27 3.20 8.48 -23.33
CA LYS A 27 3.10 8.19 -21.88
C LYS A 27 4.13 9.07 -21.16
N GLY A 28 3.67 9.84 -20.17
CA GLY A 28 4.53 10.62 -19.29
C GLY A 28 5.34 9.73 -18.35
N ASP A 29 6.06 10.38 -17.43
CA ASP A 29 6.87 9.68 -16.43
C ASP A 29 5.99 8.83 -15.49
N GLU A 30 6.56 7.72 -15.01
CA GLU A 30 5.89 6.85 -14.05
C GLU A 30 5.89 7.52 -12.68
N GLU A 31 4.71 7.62 -12.08
CA GLU A 31 4.53 8.20 -10.75
C GLU A 31 4.22 7.12 -9.72
N SER A 32 4.66 7.34 -8.49
CA SER A 32 4.31 6.52 -7.33
C SER A 32 2.81 6.61 -7.02
N ILE A 33 2.21 5.52 -6.55
CA ILE A 33 0.82 5.49 -6.09
C ILE A 33 0.75 5.93 -4.62
N SER A 34 -0.13 6.88 -4.31
CA SER A 34 -0.51 7.15 -2.92
C SER A 34 -1.50 6.10 -2.43
N ILE A 35 -1.26 5.56 -1.24
CA ILE A 35 -2.13 4.58 -0.58
C ILE A 35 -2.40 5.00 0.87
N SER A 36 -3.64 4.85 1.31
CA SER A 36 -4.05 5.08 2.69
C SER A 36 -5.13 4.11 3.13
N PHE A 37 -5.11 3.76 4.41
CA PHE A 37 -6.18 2.98 5.04
C PHE A 37 -6.23 3.23 6.54
N THR A 38 -7.36 2.91 7.14
CA THR A 38 -7.58 2.85 8.57
C THR A 38 -7.90 1.42 9.00
N ALA A 39 -7.33 1.02 10.13
CA ALA A 39 -7.56 -0.27 10.75
C ALA A 39 -7.79 -0.11 12.24
N LYS A 40 -8.69 -0.93 12.80
CA LYS A 40 -8.90 -0.99 14.25
C LYS A 40 -7.74 -1.77 14.89
N TRP A 41 -7.31 -1.34 16.07
CA TRP A 41 -6.32 -2.05 16.86
C TRP A 41 -6.79 -2.25 18.30
N THR A 42 -6.35 -3.34 18.92
CA THR A 42 -6.59 -3.66 20.33
C THR A 42 -5.30 -3.55 21.15
N GLN A 43 -4.18 -3.97 20.57
CA GLN A 43 -2.84 -3.83 21.13
C GLN A 43 -1.88 -3.33 20.04
N LEU A 44 -0.93 -2.46 20.42
CA LEU A 44 0.12 -1.98 19.51
C LEU A 44 1.29 -2.96 19.44
N LEU A 45 1.66 -3.55 20.56
CA LEU A 45 2.74 -4.52 20.68
C LEU A 45 2.15 -5.84 21.15
N GLY A 46 2.49 -6.92 20.45
CA GLY A 46 2.11 -8.27 20.83
C GLY A 46 3.10 -8.81 21.87
N LEU A 47 2.59 -9.52 22.87
CA LEU A 47 3.42 -10.41 23.67
C LEU A 47 3.68 -11.67 22.85
N ALA A 48 4.75 -11.68 22.06
CA ALA A 48 5.17 -12.86 21.31
C ALA A 48 5.79 -13.88 22.28
N ALA A 49 5.10 -14.99 22.51
CA ALA A 49 5.64 -16.16 23.21
C ALA A 49 6.49 -17.03 22.28
N SER A 50 6.24 -16.94 20.96
CA SER A 50 6.95 -17.62 19.89
C SER A 50 7.21 -16.67 18.71
N PRO A 51 8.32 -16.81 17.97
CA PRO A 51 8.54 -16.07 16.72
C PRO A 51 7.48 -16.31 15.63
N SER A 52 6.65 -17.35 15.78
CA SER A 52 5.53 -17.65 14.88
C SER A 52 4.24 -16.92 15.22
N ASP A 53 4.21 -16.19 16.34
CA ASP A 53 3.00 -15.50 16.78
C ASP A 53 2.65 -14.36 15.82
N PRO A 54 1.35 -14.12 15.56
CA PRO A 54 0.93 -13.08 14.63
C PRO A 54 1.36 -11.71 15.16
N LEU A 55 2.11 -11.00 14.32
CA LEU A 55 2.53 -9.63 14.61
C LEU A 55 1.34 -8.68 14.60
N GLN A 56 1.38 -7.69 15.49
CA GLN A 56 0.44 -6.60 15.47
C GLN A 56 0.73 -5.67 14.28
N LEU A 57 -0.31 -5.02 13.78
CA LEU A 57 -0.19 -4.15 12.61
C LEU A 57 0.84 -3.03 12.84
N TYR A 58 0.87 -2.45 14.04
CA TYR A 58 1.86 -1.42 14.38
C TYR A 58 3.29 -1.94 14.28
N GLU A 59 3.58 -3.14 14.78
CA GLU A 59 4.91 -3.77 14.71
C GLU A 59 5.36 -3.96 13.26
N MET A 60 4.46 -4.44 12.40
CA MET A 60 4.73 -4.54 10.97
C MET A 60 5.00 -3.17 10.34
N LEU A 61 4.11 -2.20 10.52
CA LEU A 61 4.20 -0.89 9.87
C LEU A 61 5.38 -0.04 10.36
N THR A 62 5.98 -0.39 11.49
CA THR A 62 7.08 0.36 12.10
C THR A 62 8.41 -0.38 12.09
N PHE A 63 8.45 -1.63 11.62
CA PHE A 63 9.61 -2.52 11.78
C PHE A 63 10.10 -2.52 13.22
N ALA A 64 9.17 -2.64 14.18
CA ALA A 64 9.47 -2.50 15.60
C ALA A 64 10.58 -3.48 16.01
N ASP A 65 11.45 -3.02 16.92
CA ASP A 65 12.55 -3.84 17.44
C ASP A 65 12.01 -5.13 18.06
N GLY A 66 12.63 -6.26 17.69
CA GLY A 66 12.18 -7.59 18.11
C GLY A 66 11.11 -8.20 17.20
N SER A 67 10.53 -7.45 16.27
CA SER A 67 9.75 -8.02 15.17
C SER A 67 10.68 -8.74 14.18
N THR A 68 10.22 -9.84 13.59
CA THR A 68 10.97 -10.55 12.54
C THR A 68 10.68 -9.98 11.14
N VAL A 69 10.14 -8.76 11.08
CA VAL A 69 9.71 -8.13 9.83
C VAL A 69 10.94 -7.62 9.10
N GLN A 70 11.07 -8.02 7.84
CA GLN A 70 12.13 -7.56 6.96
C GLN A 70 11.54 -6.69 5.86
N SER A 71 12.28 -5.65 5.47
CA SER A 71 11.89 -4.85 4.33
C SER A 71 11.88 -5.70 3.05
N THR A 72 10.96 -5.38 2.15
CA THR A 72 10.94 -5.92 0.78
C THR A 72 11.84 -5.14 -0.18
N SER A 73 12.50 -4.07 0.30
CA SER A 73 13.56 -3.33 -0.41
C SER A 73 14.93 -3.95 -0.20
N ALA A 74 15.92 -3.55 -1.01
CA ALA A 74 17.30 -3.96 -0.82
C ALA A 74 17.97 -3.24 0.36
N ALA A 75 19.07 -3.79 0.87
CA ALA A 75 19.84 -3.15 1.93
C ALA A 75 20.35 -1.76 1.50
N GLY A 76 20.09 -0.73 2.32
CA GLY A 76 20.45 0.66 2.04
C GLY A 76 19.39 1.46 1.28
N GLU A 77 18.29 0.83 0.85
CA GLU A 77 17.10 1.51 0.33
C GLU A 77 16.12 1.86 1.48
N GLN A 78 15.14 2.71 1.17
CA GLN A 78 14.04 2.99 2.09
C GLN A 78 13.28 1.70 2.43
N ASP A 79 12.99 1.50 3.72
CA ASP A 79 12.20 0.35 4.17
C ASP A 79 10.80 0.39 3.57
N THR A 80 10.46 -0.68 2.86
CA THR A 80 9.15 -0.92 2.28
C THR A 80 8.57 -2.28 2.68
N LEU A 81 7.25 -2.40 2.54
CA LEU A 81 6.47 -3.63 2.70
C LEU A 81 5.68 -3.93 1.43
N THR A 82 5.28 -5.19 1.27
CA THR A 82 4.25 -5.57 0.30
C THR A 82 2.91 -5.62 1.03
N PHE A 83 1.96 -4.80 0.61
CA PHE A 83 0.59 -4.85 1.14
C PHE A 83 -0.30 -5.66 0.23
N GLU A 84 -1.13 -6.48 0.86
CA GLU A 84 -2.10 -7.32 0.20
C GLU A 84 -3.45 -7.14 0.87
N PHE A 85 -4.45 -6.80 0.06
CA PHE A 85 -5.82 -6.63 0.49
C PHE A 85 -6.71 -7.62 -0.24
N THR A 86 -7.59 -8.27 0.51
CA THR A 86 -8.68 -9.05 -0.06
C THR A 86 -9.96 -8.24 0.07
N VAL A 87 -10.55 -7.87 -1.06
CA VAL A 87 -11.83 -7.20 -1.13
C VAL A 87 -12.89 -8.25 -1.44
N LEU A 88 -13.90 -8.35 -0.58
CA LEU A 88 -15.03 -9.24 -0.75
C LEU A 88 -16.21 -8.44 -1.32
N ASP A 89 -16.87 -9.00 -2.32
CA ASP A 89 -18.18 -8.51 -2.76
C ASP A 89 -19.15 -8.57 -1.56
N PRO A 90 -19.87 -7.49 -1.22
CA PRO A 90 -20.92 -7.52 -0.20
C PRO A 90 -21.98 -8.61 -0.43
N ALA A 91 -22.22 -9.02 -1.67
CA ALA A 91 -23.10 -10.14 -2.01
C ALA A 91 -22.46 -11.53 -1.81
N GLY A 92 -21.15 -11.59 -1.52
CA GLY A 92 -20.40 -12.80 -1.18
C GLY A 92 -20.04 -13.70 -2.37
N VAL A 93 -20.25 -13.24 -3.61
CA VAL A 93 -20.11 -14.07 -4.82
C VAL A 93 -18.70 -14.03 -5.41
N ALA A 94 -17.98 -12.91 -5.26
CA ALA A 94 -16.65 -12.72 -5.82
C ALA A 94 -15.70 -12.12 -4.77
N SER A 95 -14.41 -12.41 -4.92
CA SER A 95 -13.37 -11.72 -4.17
C SER A 95 -12.24 -11.28 -5.08
N GLU A 96 -11.57 -10.22 -4.68
CA GLU A 96 -10.47 -9.61 -5.41
C GLU A 96 -9.28 -9.49 -4.49
N ARG A 97 -8.10 -9.81 -5.02
CA ARG A 97 -6.81 -9.65 -4.37
C ARG A 97 -6.10 -8.46 -4.99
N ILE A 98 -5.79 -7.45 -4.16
CA ILE A 98 -5.08 -6.24 -4.55
C ILE A 98 -3.71 -6.24 -3.87
N VAL A 99 -2.64 -6.20 -4.66
CA VAL A 99 -1.26 -6.25 -4.18
C VAL A 99 -0.53 -4.95 -4.52
N PHE A 100 0.01 -4.30 -3.49
CA PHE A 100 0.87 -3.12 -3.59
C PHE A 100 2.30 -3.51 -3.15
N PRO A 101 3.23 -3.75 -4.09
CA PRO A 101 4.62 -3.98 -3.76
C PRO A 101 5.34 -2.67 -3.38
N LYS A 102 6.39 -2.80 -2.57
CA LYS A 102 7.31 -1.70 -2.21
C LYS A 102 6.61 -0.44 -1.70
N VAL A 103 5.71 -0.61 -0.73
CA VAL A 103 5.02 0.50 -0.04
C VAL A 103 5.91 1.01 1.09
N TYR A 104 6.28 2.29 1.06
CA TYR A 104 6.90 2.97 2.19
C TYR A 104 5.88 3.84 2.92
N ARG A 105 6.08 3.99 4.23
CA ARG A 105 5.24 4.80 5.10
C ARG A 105 5.61 6.28 4.99
N GLU A 106 4.62 7.15 4.78
CA GLU A 106 4.79 8.61 4.88
C GLU A 106 4.29 9.10 6.24
N THR A 107 3.11 8.67 6.64
CA THR A 107 2.51 9.04 7.92
C THR A 107 1.82 7.84 8.56
N LEU A 108 1.81 7.85 9.89
CA LEU A 108 1.13 6.85 10.70
C LEU A 108 0.60 7.53 11.95
N THR A 109 -0.72 7.58 12.05
CA THR A 109 -1.43 8.23 13.16
C THR A 109 -2.14 7.19 13.98
N MET A 110 -2.00 7.30 15.31
CA MET A 110 -2.72 6.50 16.28
C MET A 110 -3.75 7.38 16.97
N SER A 111 -4.99 6.92 17.06
CA SER A 111 -6.03 7.59 17.82
C SER A 111 -6.76 6.58 18.70
N GLU A 112 -6.99 6.96 19.95
CA GLU A 112 -7.88 6.24 20.86
C GLU A 112 -9.25 6.90 20.83
N ASP A 113 -10.30 6.08 20.84
CA ASP A 113 -11.67 6.56 20.91
C ASP A 113 -12.52 5.58 21.73
N LYS A 114 -13.70 6.04 22.17
CA LYS A 114 -14.65 5.27 22.97
C LYS A 114 -15.17 4.03 22.24
N GLU A 115 -15.26 4.07 20.91
CA GLU A 115 -15.79 2.97 20.11
C GLU A 115 -14.70 1.98 19.65
N ALA A 116 -13.56 2.49 19.22
CA ALA A 116 -12.42 1.68 18.81
C ALA A 116 -11.16 2.55 18.71
N ASN A 117 -10.01 1.95 18.99
CA ASN A 117 -8.74 2.58 18.66
C ASN A 117 -8.43 2.37 17.18
N LEU A 118 -7.86 3.37 16.52
CA LEU A 118 -7.59 3.38 15.08
C LEU A 118 -6.11 3.62 14.79
N ILE A 119 -5.62 2.90 13.79
CA ILE A 119 -4.37 3.13 13.09
C ILE A 119 -4.73 3.70 11.73
N ALA A 120 -4.31 4.93 11.45
CA ALA A 120 -4.42 5.53 10.12
C ALA A 120 -3.05 5.53 9.46
N PHE A 121 -2.92 4.81 8.36
CA PHE A 121 -1.71 4.72 7.55
C PHE A 121 -1.87 5.57 6.29
N ALA A 122 -0.83 6.32 5.93
CA ALA A 122 -0.64 6.82 4.58
C ALA A 122 0.80 6.61 4.11
N GLY A 123 0.95 6.23 2.86
CA GLY A 123 2.23 5.93 2.26
C GLY A 123 2.19 5.98 0.75
N ARG A 124 3.29 5.59 0.11
CA ARG A 124 3.32 5.43 -1.34
C ARG A 124 3.99 4.13 -1.76
N ALA A 125 3.52 3.59 -2.86
CA ALA A 125 4.15 2.47 -3.54
C ALA A 125 5.09 3.00 -4.64
N PHE A 126 6.29 2.44 -4.74
CA PHE A 126 7.24 2.80 -5.82
C PHE A 126 6.80 2.30 -7.21
N VAL A 127 5.67 1.59 -7.31
CA VAL A 127 5.12 1.10 -8.57
C VAL A 127 4.04 2.04 -9.12
N PRO A 128 3.81 2.04 -10.44
CA PRO A 128 2.82 2.91 -11.08
C PRO A 128 1.37 2.40 -10.98
N GLN A 129 1.16 1.11 -10.75
CA GLN A 129 -0.17 0.50 -10.54
C GLN A 129 -0.09 -0.70 -9.59
N PRO A 130 -1.14 -1.01 -8.80
CA PRO A 130 -1.20 -2.27 -8.06
C PRO A 130 -1.45 -3.45 -9.01
N THR A 131 -1.23 -4.67 -8.52
CA THR A 131 -1.70 -5.87 -9.21
C THR A 131 -3.07 -6.26 -8.63
N VAL A 132 -4.08 -6.34 -9.49
CA VAL A 132 -5.45 -6.74 -9.10
C VAL A 132 -5.78 -8.07 -9.79
N ASN A 133 -6.13 -9.08 -8.99
CA ASN A 133 -6.54 -10.39 -9.47
C ASN A 133 -7.92 -10.76 -8.92
N ARG A 134 -8.77 -11.33 -9.76
CA ARG A 134 -10.00 -11.98 -9.29
C ARG A 134 -9.64 -13.33 -8.68
N LEU A 135 -10.20 -13.62 -7.51
CA LEU A 135 -10.09 -14.89 -6.80
C LEU A 135 -11.31 -15.78 -7.07
#